data_AF-A0A382U9B5-F1
#
_entry.id   AF-A0A382U9B5-F1
#
_cell.length_a   1.000
_cell.length_b   1.000
_cell.length_c   1.000
_cell.angle_alpha   90.00
_cell.angle_beta   90.00
_cell.angle_gamma   90.00
#
_symmetry.space_group_name_H-M   'P 1'
#
loop_
_entity.id
_entity.type
_entity.pdbx_description
1 polymer ?
#
loop_
_entity_poly.entity_id
_entity_poly.type
_entity_poly.pdbx_seq_one_letter_code
_entity_poly.pdbx_strand_id
1 'polypeptide(L)'
;MRISILVTAVLLLVVVFVSGCSLPVSPFQAPVKSKLLAKMERSGCSGVCPIFSLTIFFDGSVIYQGEAHTAVSGGKEFSLTKDQLSRVRSAFTRKGFLIMN
;
A
#
# COMPACT_ATOMS: atom_id res chain seq x y z
N MET A 1 -9.35 50.42 -33.18
CA MET A 1 -8.87 49.35 -34.09
C MET A 1 -7.58 48.67 -33.62
N ARG A 2 -6.49 49.40 -33.29
CA ARG A 2 -5.23 48.79 -32.84
C ARG A 2 -5.32 48.05 -31.49
N ILE A 3 -6.08 48.58 -30.54
CA ILE A 3 -6.27 47.99 -29.20
C ILE A 3 -7.07 46.68 -29.28
N SER A 4 -8.13 46.62 -30.09
CA SER A 4 -8.93 45.40 -30.27
C SER A 4 -8.14 44.24 -30.91
N ILE A 5 -7.20 44.55 -31.81
CA ILE A 5 -6.31 43.54 -32.45
C ILE A 5 -5.28 43.00 -31.45
N LEU A 6 -4.76 43.87 -30.57
CA LEU A 6 -3.84 43.45 -29.51
C LEU A 6 -4.54 42.58 -28.47
N VAL A 7 -5.78 42.90 -28.10
CA VAL A 7 -6.57 42.12 -27.14
C VAL A 7 -6.91 40.73 -27.68
N THR A 8 -7.32 40.62 -28.95
CA THR A 8 -7.60 39.31 -29.56
C THR A 8 -6.33 38.47 -29.76
N ALA A 9 -5.20 39.10 -30.11
CA ALA A 9 -3.93 38.40 -30.23
C ALA A 9 -3.43 37.85 -28.88
N VAL A 10 -3.56 38.64 -27.80
CA VAL A 10 -3.21 38.20 -26.44
C VAL A 10 -4.15 37.09 -25.97
N LEU A 11 -5.45 37.20 -26.25
CA LEU A 11 -6.43 36.17 -25.87
C LEU A 11 -6.14 34.83 -26.56
N LEU A 12 -5.77 34.84 -27.85
CA LEU A 12 -5.41 33.63 -28.60
C LEU A 12 -4.11 32.99 -28.08
N LEU A 13 -3.13 33.81 -27.68
CA LEU A 13 -1.83 33.33 -27.19
C LEU A 13 -1.95 32.64 -25.81
N VAL A 14 -2.88 33.11 -24.97
CA VAL A 14 -3.19 32.49 -23.67
C VAL A 14 -3.84 31.12 -23.83
N VAL A 15 -4.73 30.93 -24.82
CA VAL A 15 -5.41 29.64 -25.05
C VAL A 15 -4.44 28.54 -25.50
N VAL A 16 -3.42 28.89 -26.31
CA VAL A 16 -2.38 27.95 -26.75
C VAL A 16 -1.54 27.45 -25.58
N PHE A 17 -1.25 28.30 -24.58
CA PHE A 17 -0.43 27.94 -23.42
C PHE A 17 -1.12 26.96 -22.45
N VAL A 18 -2.45 27.00 -22.33
CA VAL A 18 -3.20 26.16 -21.38
C VAL A 18 -3.34 24.70 -21.88
N SER A 19 -3.12 24.45 -23.17
CA SER A 19 -3.37 23.14 -23.80
C SER A 19 -2.20 22.15 -23.66
N GLY A 20 -1.07 22.57 -23.08
CA GLY A 20 0.23 21.87 -23.21
C GLY A 20 0.64 20.92 -22.08
N CYS A 21 -0.15 20.71 -21.02
CA CYS A 21 0.24 19.81 -19.92
C CYS A 21 -0.51 18.48 -19.95
N SER A 22 -0.30 17.68 -21.00
CA SER A 22 -0.51 16.22 -20.91
C SER A 22 0.81 15.59 -20.47
N LEU A 23 1.12 15.70 -19.17
CA LEU A 23 2.12 14.83 -18.57
C LEU A 23 1.60 13.39 -18.72
N PRO A 24 2.28 12.49 -19.44
CA PRO A 24 1.95 11.08 -19.38
C PRO A 24 2.26 10.65 -17.94
N VAL A 25 1.21 10.59 -17.12
CA VAL A 25 1.26 9.96 -15.80
C VAL A 25 1.55 8.49 -16.08
N SER A 26 2.83 8.14 -16.07
CA SER A 26 3.28 6.76 -16.06
C SER A 26 2.56 6.11 -14.88
N PRO A 27 1.78 5.04 -15.09
CA PRO A 27 1.22 4.30 -13.97
C PRO A 27 2.42 3.73 -13.23
N PHE A 28 2.81 4.41 -12.15
CA PHE A 28 3.75 3.93 -11.17
C PHE A 28 3.26 2.53 -10.82
N GLN A 29 3.97 1.51 -11.32
CA GLN A 29 3.62 0.13 -11.06
C GLN A 29 3.59 0.00 -9.54
N ALA A 30 2.38 -0.05 -8.99
CA ALA A 30 2.20 -0.31 -7.58
C ALA A 30 3.04 -1.56 -7.28
N PRO A 31 3.89 -1.53 -6.24
CA PRO A 31 4.77 -2.65 -5.95
C PRO A 31 3.93 -3.91 -5.94
N VAL A 32 4.23 -4.83 -6.86
CA VAL A 32 3.51 -6.10 -6.98
C VAL A 32 3.81 -6.84 -5.69
N LYS A 33 2.92 -6.70 -4.70
CA LYS A 33 3.07 -7.37 -3.41
C LYS A 33 3.20 -8.85 -3.70
N SER A 34 4.25 -9.46 -3.12
CA SER A 34 4.55 -10.87 -3.36
C SER A 34 3.37 -11.75 -2.93
N LYS A 35 3.40 -13.04 -3.28
CA LYS A 35 2.30 -13.96 -2.96
C LYS A 35 1.98 -13.92 -1.46
N LEU A 36 0.71 -13.92 -1.10
CA LEU A 36 0.27 -13.98 0.30
C LEU A 36 0.74 -15.30 0.94
N LEU A 37 1.43 -15.21 2.08
CA LEU A 37 1.84 -16.37 2.86
C LEU A 37 0.87 -16.63 4.03
N ALA A 38 0.58 -15.59 4.80
CA ALA A 38 -0.27 -15.69 5.98
C ALA A 38 -1.00 -14.38 6.24
N LYS A 39 -2.24 -14.46 6.70
CA LYS A 39 -3.01 -13.32 7.19
C LYS A 39 -3.63 -13.68 8.53
N MET A 40 -3.57 -12.77 9.49
CA MET A 40 -4.17 -12.92 10.82
C MET A 40 -4.89 -11.64 11.18
N GLU A 41 -6.12 -11.78 11.68
CA GLU A 41 -6.92 -10.67 12.16
C GLU A 41 -7.43 -11.01 13.56
N ARG A 42 -7.42 -10.02 14.44
CA ARG A 42 -7.97 -10.14 15.78
C ARG A 42 -8.95 -9.00 16.02
N SER A 43 -10.21 -9.37 16.26
CA SER A 43 -11.28 -8.46 16.62
C SER A 43 -11.31 -8.18 18.12
N GLY A 44 -12.06 -7.15 18.51
CA GLY A 44 -12.26 -6.77 19.91
C GLY A 44 -13.09 -7.79 20.69
N CYS A 45 -13.02 -7.68 22.01
CA CYS A 45 -13.83 -8.41 22.98
C CYS A 45 -14.39 -7.43 24.03
N SER A 46 -15.27 -7.87 24.94
CA SER A 46 -15.73 -7.07 26.09
C SER A 46 -14.60 -6.90 27.12
N GLY A 47 -13.63 -6.05 26.81
CA GLY A 47 -12.43 -5.80 27.61
C GLY A 47 -11.30 -5.21 26.77
N VAL A 48 -10.08 -5.28 27.28
CA VAL A 48 -8.88 -4.69 26.65
C VAL A 48 -8.19 -5.65 25.65
N CYS A 49 -8.99 -6.37 24.84
CA CYS A 49 -8.42 -7.24 23.81
C CYS A 49 -7.75 -6.41 22.71
N PRO A 50 -6.53 -6.79 22.26
CA PRO A 50 -5.87 -6.12 21.16
C PRO A 50 -6.63 -6.33 19.84
N ILE A 51 -6.87 -5.25 19.13
CA ILE A 51 -7.50 -5.22 17.80
C ILE A 51 -6.43 -4.91 16.77
N PHE A 52 -6.18 -5.85 15.85
CA PHE A 52 -5.17 -5.66 14.81
C PHE A 52 -5.34 -6.59 13.61
N SER A 53 -4.67 -6.25 12.52
CA SER A 53 -4.41 -7.14 11.38
C SER A 53 -2.91 -7.27 11.09
N LEU A 54 -2.52 -8.44 10.61
CA LEU A 54 -1.15 -8.78 10.23
C LEU A 54 -1.19 -9.57 8.93
N THR A 55 -0.47 -9.10 7.92
CA THR A 55 -0.32 -9.76 6.63
C THR A 55 1.15 -10.02 6.37
N ILE A 56 1.51 -11.27 6.10
CA ILE A 56 2.87 -11.72 5.80
C ILE A 56 2.87 -12.30 4.39
N PHE A 57 3.84 -11.90 3.58
CA PHE A 57 4.00 -12.36 2.21
C PHE A 57 5.17 -13.34 2.06
N PHE A 58 5.23 -14.06 0.94
CA PHE A 58 6.21 -15.13 0.71
C PHE A 58 7.66 -14.62 0.59
N ASP A 59 7.85 -13.36 0.20
CA ASP A 59 9.14 -12.66 0.21
C ASP A 59 9.60 -12.21 1.60
N GLY A 60 8.73 -12.33 2.62
CA GLY A 60 9.00 -11.89 3.99
C GLY A 60 8.56 -10.47 4.29
N SER A 61 7.97 -9.75 3.33
CA SER A 61 7.33 -8.47 3.57
C SER A 61 6.15 -8.63 4.53
N VAL A 62 5.96 -7.67 5.44
CA VAL A 62 4.93 -7.69 6.46
C VAL A 62 4.23 -6.34 6.53
N ILE A 63 2.90 -6.40 6.65
CA ILE A 63 2.06 -5.25 6.91
C ILE A 63 1.30 -5.53 8.21
N TYR A 64 1.50 -4.69 9.20
CA TYR A 64 0.81 -4.72 10.48
C TYR A 64 -0.07 -3.47 10.60
N GLN A 65 -1.27 -3.63 11.13
CA GLN A 65 -2.16 -2.52 11.48
C GLN A 65 -2.70 -2.76 12.89
N GLY A 66 -2.26 -1.95 13.86
CA GLY A 66 -2.81 -1.95 15.21
C GLY A 66 -3.91 -0.90 15.34
N GLU A 67 -5.08 -1.29 15.86
CA GLU A 67 -6.23 -0.39 16.02
C GLU A 67 -6.42 0.03 17.47
N ALA A 68 -6.55 -0.92 18.39
CA ALA A 68 -6.81 -0.63 19.80
C ALA A 68 -6.14 -1.67 20.72
N HIS A 69 -5.72 -1.23 21.91
CA HIS A 69 -5.10 -2.08 22.95
C HIS A 69 -3.88 -2.89 22.46
N THR A 70 -3.21 -2.41 21.42
CA THR A 70 -1.97 -3.00 20.88
C THR A 70 -0.74 -2.27 21.41
N ALA A 71 0.40 -2.95 21.46
CA ALA A 71 1.67 -2.32 21.83
C ALA A 71 2.16 -1.33 20.75
N VAL A 72 1.77 -1.56 19.50
CA VAL A 72 2.05 -0.68 18.37
C VAL A 72 0.70 -0.27 17.77
N SER A 73 0.43 1.02 17.70
CA SER A 73 -0.79 1.55 17.08
C SER A 73 -0.49 2.04 15.66
N GLY A 74 -1.47 1.94 14.78
CA GLY A 74 -1.35 2.35 13.39
C GLY A 74 -0.69 1.31 12.48
N GLY A 75 -0.42 1.74 11.25
CA GLY A 75 0.19 0.91 10.21
C GLY A 75 1.70 0.84 10.32
N LYS A 76 2.26 -0.36 10.18
CA LYS A 76 3.71 -0.59 10.13
C LYS A 76 4.06 -1.62 9.07
N GLU A 77 4.95 -1.24 8.18
CA GLU A 77 5.55 -2.15 7.21
C GLU A 77 6.98 -2.49 7.63
N PHE A 78 7.35 -3.77 7.51
CA PHE A 78 8.69 -4.26 7.80
C PHE A 78 8.93 -5.59 7.09
N SER A 79 10.14 -6.13 7.20
CA SER A 79 10.50 -7.40 6.58
C SER A 79 11.05 -8.38 7.60
N LEU A 80 10.68 -9.65 7.45
CA LEU A 80 11.22 -10.74 8.24
C LEU A 80 12.60 -11.14 7.73
N THR A 81 13.49 -11.49 8.67
CA THR A 81 14.69 -12.24 8.33
C THR A 81 14.32 -13.61 7.76
N LYS A 82 15.25 -14.23 7.02
CA LYS A 82 15.06 -15.58 6.46
C LYS A 82 14.67 -16.60 7.53
N ASP A 83 15.28 -16.53 8.71
CA ASP A 83 15.01 -17.45 9.83
C ASP A 83 13.63 -17.22 10.45
N GLN A 84 13.18 -15.97 10.56
CA GLN A 84 11.82 -15.66 11.02
C GLN A 84 10.78 -16.15 10.02
N LEU A 85 11.00 -15.89 8.73
CA LEU A 85 10.11 -16.33 7.66
C LEU A 85 10.00 -17.86 7.59
N SER A 86 11.12 -18.56 7.74
CA SER A 86 11.16 -20.03 7.82
C SER A 86 10.30 -20.54 8.98
N ARG A 87 10.45 -19.94 10.18
CA ARG A 87 9.65 -20.31 11.36
C ARG A 87 8.14 -20.12 11.15
N VAL A 88 7.73 -19.03 10.49
CA VAL A 88 6.32 -18.79 10.14
C VAL A 88 5.81 -19.87 9.19
N ARG A 89 6.52 -20.16 8.10
CA ARG A 89 6.15 -21.22 7.15
C ARG A 89 5.99 -22.56 7.85
N SER A 90 6.98 -22.95 8.67
CA SER A 90 6.92 -24.21 9.42
C SER A 90 5.72 -24.26 10.38
N ALA A 91 5.40 -23.17 11.07
CA ALA A 91 4.25 -23.13 11.98
C ALA A 91 2.92 -23.32 11.23
N PHE A 92 2.75 -22.64 10.10
CA PHE A 92 1.54 -22.73 9.28
C PHE A 92 1.41 -24.10 8.61
N THR A 93 2.51 -24.69 8.13
CA THR A 93 2.50 -26.05 7.57
C THR A 93 2.16 -27.09 8.62
N ARG A 94 2.77 -27.04 9.81
CA ARG A 94 2.45 -27.99 10.90
C ARG A 94 1.00 -27.93 11.35
N LYS A 95 0.33 -26.79 11.19
CA LYS A 95 -1.09 -26.60 11.53
C LYS A 95 -2.04 -26.83 10.35
N GLY A 96 -1.51 -27.18 9.17
CA GLY A 96 -2.31 -27.45 7.98
C GLY A 96 -2.83 -26.22 7.24
N PHE A 97 -2.42 -25.01 7.64
CA PHE A 97 -2.81 -23.77 6.94
C PHE A 97 -1.99 -23.54 5.66
N LEU A 98 -0.84 -24.18 5.54
CA LEU A 98 0.05 -24.06 4.38
C LEU A 98 0.48 -25.44 3.89
N ILE A 99 -0.04 -25.85 2.73
CA ILE A 99 0.44 -27.02 2.00
C ILE A 99 1.55 -26.56 1.05
N MET A 100 2.78 -27.02 1.29
CA MET A 100 3.91 -26.83 0.37
C MET A 100 4.03 -28.13 -0.44
N ASN A 101 3.70 -28.05 -1.74
CA ASN A 101 3.80 -29.16 -2.67
C ASN A 101 5.09 -29.11 -3.47
#